data_AF-A0A8D8QSD0-F1
#
_entry.id   AF-A0A8D8QSD0-F1
#
_cell.length_a   1.000
_cell.length_b   1.000
_cell.length_c   1.000
_cell.angle_alpha   90.00
_cell.angle_beta   90.00
_cell.angle_gamma   90.00
#
_symmetry.space_group_name_H-M   'P 1'
#
loop_
_entity.id
_entity.type
_entity.pdbx_description
1 polymer ?
#
loop_
_entity_poly.entity_id
_entity_poly.type
_entity_poly.pdbx_seq_one_letter_code
_entity_poly.pdbx_strand_id
1 'polypeptide(L)'
;MSYQDIVAMMASLDPTDPCSSVKTREQLDRWTHQIELLLSDPNTIEGHDRPEARERFKMFLETRRLNRASKVLEYWEQVNEWNKTNDAYTSTPSVDEKAITNLMSEARTIIQFASENLNFTCAQIELLENALQANDPASVRAALETSLTDAKELLKPQYEAFRKTLRENNSHLLYN
;
A
#
# COMPACT_ATOMS: atom_id res chain seq x y z
N MET A 1 1.82 27.65 7.47
CA MET A 1 0.69 27.15 6.66
C MET A 1 -0.54 27.14 7.54
N SER A 2 -1.51 27.95 7.17
CA SER A 2 -2.82 28.06 7.83
C SER A 2 -3.76 26.96 7.34
N TYR A 3 -4.72 26.56 8.16
CA TYR A 3 -5.81 25.65 7.76
C TYR A 3 -6.59 26.21 6.56
N GLN A 4 -6.62 27.53 6.39
CA GLN A 4 -7.25 28.19 5.25
C GLN A 4 -6.44 28.06 3.94
N ASP A 5 -5.12 27.89 4.02
CA ASP A 5 -4.29 27.67 2.83
C ASP A 5 -4.54 26.26 2.25
N ILE A 6 -4.79 25.29 3.13
CA ILE A 6 -5.12 23.90 2.75
C ILE A 6 -6.53 23.84 2.13
N VAL A 7 -7.50 24.56 2.71
CA VAL A 7 -8.86 24.65 2.15
C VAL A 7 -8.88 25.39 0.81
N ALA A 8 -8.06 26.44 0.66
CA ALA A 8 -7.93 27.16 -0.60
C ALA A 8 -7.28 26.30 -1.69
N MET A 9 -6.26 25.50 -1.37
CA MET A 9 -5.67 24.54 -2.31
C MET A 9 -6.64 23.44 -2.75
N MET A 10 -7.59 23.03 -1.89
CA MET A 10 -8.64 22.06 -2.25
C MET A 10 -9.84 22.70 -2.98
N ALA A 11 -10.03 24.01 -2.85
CA ALA A 11 -11.14 24.75 -3.47
C ALA A 11 -10.81 25.31 -4.87
N SER A 12 -9.55 25.27 -5.31
CA SER A 12 -9.14 25.65 -6.67
C SER A 12 -9.18 24.51 -7.69
N LEU A 13 -10.05 23.51 -7.47
CA LEU A 13 -10.39 22.52 -8.49
C LEU A 13 -11.33 23.17 -9.50
N ASP A 14 -10.74 23.69 -10.57
CA ASP A 14 -11.43 24.17 -11.75
C ASP A 14 -12.29 23.02 -12.34
N PRO A 15 -13.62 23.16 -12.46
CA PRO A 15 -14.52 22.10 -12.91
C PRO A 15 -14.34 21.71 -14.38
N THR A 16 -13.37 22.29 -15.09
CA THR A 16 -13.08 22.01 -16.50
C THR A 16 -11.86 21.11 -16.74
N ASP A 17 -11.17 20.65 -15.70
CA ASP A 17 -10.06 19.71 -15.85
C ASP A 17 -10.60 18.27 -16.07
N PRO A 18 -10.33 17.61 -17.21
CA PRO A 18 -10.75 16.23 -17.45
C PRO A 18 -10.09 15.20 -16.51
N CYS A 19 -9.13 15.60 -15.67
CA CYS A 19 -8.63 14.79 -14.53
C CYS A 19 -9.42 15.01 -13.22
N SER A 20 -10.29 16.02 -13.13
CA SER A 20 -11.13 16.33 -11.97
C SER A 20 -12.52 15.68 -12.09
N SER A 21 -12.57 14.35 -12.21
CA SER A 21 -13.85 13.67 -12.01
C SER A 21 -14.20 13.69 -10.52
N VAL A 22 -15.24 14.45 -10.14
CA VAL A 22 -15.87 14.30 -8.83
C VAL A 22 -16.25 12.83 -8.69
N LYS A 23 -15.54 12.10 -7.84
CA LYS A 23 -15.78 10.66 -7.66
C LYS A 23 -17.18 10.45 -7.15
N THR A 24 -17.90 9.53 -7.79
CA THR A 24 -19.25 9.20 -7.34
C THR A 24 -19.19 8.59 -5.95
N ARG A 25 -20.28 8.76 -5.19
CA ARG A 25 -20.44 8.14 -3.87
C ARG A 25 -20.17 6.63 -3.92
N GLU A 26 -20.56 5.97 -5.00
CA GLU A 26 -20.31 4.55 -5.24
C GLU A 26 -18.82 4.23 -5.42
N GLN A 27 -18.03 5.10 -6.05
CA GLN A 27 -16.58 4.93 -6.13
C GLN A 27 -15.92 5.05 -4.76
N LEU A 28 -16.35 6.03 -3.95
CA LEU A 28 -15.86 6.22 -2.59
C LEU A 28 -16.29 5.09 -1.64
N ASP A 29 -17.52 4.60 -1.78
CA ASP A 29 -18.02 3.45 -1.01
C ASP A 29 -17.24 2.18 -1.38
N ARG A 30 -16.87 1.99 -2.65
CA ARG A 30 -15.96 0.91 -3.08
C ARG A 30 -14.57 1.02 -2.44
N TRP A 31 -13.99 2.22 -2.40
CA TRP A 31 -12.68 2.45 -1.75
C TRP A 31 -12.71 2.24 -0.24
N THR A 32 -13.86 2.49 0.37
CA THR A 32 -14.07 2.39 1.81
C THR A 32 -14.75 1.08 2.21
N HIS A 33 -14.93 0.12 1.31
CA HIS A 33 -15.60 -1.13 1.67
C HIS A 33 -14.67 -2.03 2.49
N GLN A 34 -13.46 -2.27 2.00
CA GLN A 34 -12.46 -3.20 2.57
C GLN A 34 -11.05 -2.69 2.29
N ILE A 35 -10.15 -2.81 3.28
CA ILE A 35 -8.75 -2.37 3.13
C ILE A 35 -8.02 -3.19 2.05
N GLU A 36 -8.44 -4.44 1.87
CA GLU A 36 -7.99 -5.36 0.84
C GLU A 36 -8.15 -4.77 -0.55
N LEU A 37 -9.24 -4.03 -0.82
CA LEU A 37 -9.47 -3.41 -2.11
C LEU A 37 -8.49 -2.27 -2.39
N LEU A 38 -8.04 -1.56 -1.36
CA LEU A 38 -7.01 -0.52 -1.45
C LEU A 38 -5.61 -1.12 -1.66
N LEU A 39 -5.37 -2.25 -1.02
CA LEU A 39 -4.09 -2.94 -0.98
C LEU A 39 -3.87 -3.94 -2.13
N SER A 40 -4.94 -4.30 -2.85
CA SER A 40 -4.92 -5.22 -4.00
C SER A 40 -4.15 -4.68 -5.20
N ASP A 41 -3.66 -5.57 -6.06
CA ASP A 41 -2.96 -5.20 -7.29
C ASP A 41 -3.85 -4.31 -8.18
N PRO A 42 -3.37 -3.12 -8.62
CA PRO A 42 -4.11 -2.26 -9.55
C PRO A 42 -4.51 -2.93 -10.88
N ASN A 43 -3.83 -4.02 -11.28
CA ASN A 43 -4.12 -4.73 -12.53
C ASN A 43 -5.27 -5.76 -12.44
N THR A 44 -5.94 -5.89 -11.29
CA THR A 44 -7.12 -6.75 -11.18
C THR A 44 -8.35 -6.16 -11.88
N ILE A 45 -9.16 -7.01 -12.51
CA ILE A 45 -10.29 -6.67 -13.41
C ILE A 45 -11.32 -5.71 -12.77
N GLU A 46 -11.39 -5.66 -11.44
CA GLU A 46 -12.30 -4.80 -10.67
C GLU A 46 -11.67 -3.43 -10.25
N GLY A 47 -10.59 -3.00 -10.90
CA GLY A 47 -9.59 -2.10 -10.30
C GLY A 47 -9.37 -0.70 -10.87
N HIS A 48 -10.20 -0.20 -11.80
CA HIS A 48 -9.91 1.07 -12.51
C HIS A 48 -9.66 2.30 -11.62
N ASP A 49 -10.22 2.36 -10.40
CA ASP A 49 -10.06 3.50 -9.47
C ASP A 49 -9.10 3.21 -8.29
N ARG A 50 -8.46 2.03 -8.22
CA ARG A 50 -7.67 1.59 -7.05
C ARG A 50 -6.30 2.29 -6.88
N PRO A 51 -5.53 2.59 -7.95
CA PRO A 51 -4.30 3.39 -7.82
C PRO A 51 -4.56 4.73 -7.13
N GLU A 52 -5.64 5.41 -7.53
CA GLU A 52 -6.05 6.69 -6.96
C GLU A 52 -6.48 6.56 -5.48
N ALA A 53 -7.19 5.49 -5.13
CA ALA A 53 -7.57 5.22 -3.73
C ALA A 53 -6.35 5.10 -2.82
N ARG A 54 -5.30 4.40 -3.29
CA ARG A 54 -4.05 4.23 -2.54
C ARG A 54 -3.28 5.53 -2.45
N GLU A 55 -3.20 6.29 -3.53
CA GLU A 55 -2.55 7.60 -3.55
C GLU A 55 -3.23 8.57 -2.58
N ARG A 56 -4.56 8.62 -2.55
CA ARG A 56 -5.31 9.43 -1.57
C ARG A 56 -5.10 8.97 -0.14
N PHE A 57 -4.99 7.67 0.10
CA PHE A 57 -4.66 7.15 1.43
C PHE A 57 -3.23 7.55 1.84
N LYS A 58 -2.27 7.47 0.93
CA LYS A 58 -0.89 7.93 1.17
C LYS A 58 -0.86 9.42 1.51
N MET A 59 -1.53 10.27 0.73
CA MET A 59 -1.68 11.70 1.02
C MET A 59 -2.33 11.95 2.39
N PHE A 60 -3.35 11.17 2.76
CA PHE A 60 -3.98 11.26 4.08
C PHE A 60 -2.99 10.96 5.21
N LEU A 61 -2.19 9.90 5.08
CA LEU A 61 -1.18 9.54 6.07
C LEU A 61 -0.12 10.64 6.21
N GLU A 62 0.36 11.18 5.10
CA GLU A 62 1.36 12.27 5.06
C GLU A 62 0.83 13.56 5.69
N THR A 63 -0.39 13.98 5.32
CA THR A 63 -1.03 15.20 5.85
C THR A 63 -1.23 15.12 7.36
N ARG A 64 -1.53 13.93 7.88
CA ARG A 64 -1.69 13.67 9.33
C ARG A 64 -0.37 13.35 10.04
N ARG A 65 0.77 13.38 9.33
CA ARG A 65 2.11 13.04 9.83
C ARG A 65 2.17 11.65 10.46
N LEU A 66 1.42 10.71 9.90
CA LEU A 66 1.38 9.31 10.33
C LEU A 66 2.54 8.53 9.70
N ASN A 67 3.76 8.99 9.95
CA ASN A 67 5.00 8.51 9.29
C ASN A 67 5.13 7.00 9.36
N ARG A 68 4.78 6.40 10.51
CA ARG A 68 4.87 4.95 10.69
C ARG A 68 3.87 4.19 9.81
N ALA A 69 2.64 4.66 9.69
CA ALA A 69 1.67 4.03 8.80
C ALA A 69 2.06 4.22 7.33
N SER A 70 2.65 5.38 6.98
CA SER A 70 3.23 5.57 5.64
C SER A 70 4.32 4.55 5.35
N LYS A 71 5.20 4.26 6.33
CA LYS A 71 6.24 3.23 6.20
C LYS A 71 5.67 1.81 6.08
N VAL A 72 4.57 1.51 6.77
CA VAL A 72 3.87 0.23 6.62
C VAL A 72 3.26 0.09 5.22
N LEU A 73 2.69 1.17 4.66
CA LEU A 73 2.18 1.17 3.29
C LEU A 73 3.31 1.01 2.27
N GLU A 74 4.43 1.71 2.47
CA GLU A 74 5.64 1.60 1.63
C GLU A 74 6.19 0.17 1.64
N TYR A 75 6.24 -0.48 2.80
CA TYR A 75 6.62 -1.89 2.92
C TYR A 75 5.69 -2.80 2.11
N TRP A 76 4.38 -2.61 2.25
CA TRP A 76 3.38 -3.39 1.51
C TRP A 76 3.56 -3.27 -0.01
N GLU A 77 3.84 -2.07 -0.51
CA GLU A 77 4.12 -1.81 -1.92
C GLU A 77 5.39 -2.53 -2.39
N GLN A 78 6.48 -2.44 -1.62
CA GLN A 78 7.75 -3.09 -1.95
C GLN A 78 7.61 -4.62 -2.02
N VAL A 79 6.92 -5.23 -1.06
CA VAL A 79 6.70 -6.70 -1.06
C VAL A 79 5.86 -7.15 -2.26
N ASN A 80 4.81 -6.39 -2.61
CA ASN A 80 3.99 -6.74 -3.77
C ASN A 80 4.76 -6.63 -5.08
N GLU A 81 5.61 -5.61 -5.23
CA GLU A 81 6.46 -5.47 -6.41
C GLU A 81 7.49 -6.60 -6.50
N TRP A 82 8.07 -6.98 -5.37
CA TRP A 82 8.97 -8.13 -5.29
C TRP A 82 8.25 -9.44 -5.66
N ASN A 83 7.02 -9.66 -5.17
CA ASN A 83 6.21 -10.83 -5.51
C ASN A 83 5.91 -10.93 -7.00
N LYS A 84 5.57 -9.81 -7.67
CA LYS A 84 5.36 -9.76 -9.12
C LYS A 84 6.61 -10.18 -9.88
N THR A 85 7.75 -9.67 -9.44
CA THR A 85 9.06 -10.00 -10.02
C THR A 85 9.37 -11.49 -9.82
N ASN A 86 9.13 -12.04 -8.62
CA ASN A 86 9.28 -13.47 -8.32
C ASN A 86 8.33 -14.36 -9.15
N ASP A 87 7.07 -13.95 -9.35
CA ASP A 87 6.10 -14.65 -10.21
C ASP A 87 6.56 -14.72 -11.66
N ALA A 88 7.12 -13.63 -12.19
CA ALA A 88 7.69 -13.60 -13.53
C ALA A 88 8.88 -14.57 -13.68
N TYR A 89 9.71 -14.71 -12.63
CA TYR A 89 10.84 -15.64 -12.63
C TYR A 89 10.40 -17.11 -12.54
N THR A 90 9.48 -17.44 -11.64
CA THR A 90 8.98 -18.82 -11.49
C THR A 90 8.22 -19.33 -12.72
N SER A 91 7.70 -18.42 -13.55
CA SER A 91 6.96 -18.75 -14.77
C SER A 91 7.85 -18.99 -16.01
N THR A 92 9.16 -18.73 -15.94
CA THR A 92 10.08 -18.89 -17.08
C THR A 92 11.07 -20.06 -16.87
N PRO A 93 11.21 -20.99 -17.83
CA PRO A 93 11.96 -22.25 -17.65
C PRO A 93 13.50 -22.10 -17.68
N SER A 94 14.05 -20.89 -17.79
CA SER A 94 15.49 -20.61 -17.83
C SER A 94 15.80 -19.48 -16.86
N VAL A 95 15.88 -19.80 -15.58
CA VAL A 95 16.17 -18.81 -14.55
C VAL A 95 17.69 -18.57 -14.50
N ASP A 96 18.10 -17.36 -14.86
CA ASP A 96 19.48 -16.89 -14.72
C ASP A 96 19.83 -16.80 -13.22
N GLU A 97 20.92 -17.44 -12.80
CA GLU A 97 21.43 -17.43 -11.41
C GLU A 97 21.69 -15.99 -10.92
N LYS A 98 22.07 -15.10 -11.84
CA LYS A 98 22.22 -13.66 -11.56
C LYS A 98 20.88 -13.00 -11.22
N ALA A 99 19.79 -13.43 -11.86
CA ALA A 99 18.46 -12.91 -11.59
C ALA A 99 17.95 -13.33 -10.21
N ILE A 100 18.18 -14.59 -9.81
CA ILE A 100 17.87 -15.06 -8.45
C ILE A 100 18.67 -14.27 -7.41
N THR A 101 19.97 -14.06 -7.66
CA THR A 101 20.83 -13.29 -6.75
C THR A 101 20.32 -11.86 -6.57
N ASN A 102 19.90 -11.20 -7.66
CA ASN A 102 19.32 -9.86 -7.60
C ASN A 102 18.00 -9.86 -6.81
N LEU A 103 17.09 -10.80 -7.12
CA LEU A 103 15.82 -10.95 -6.42
C LEU A 103 16.01 -11.15 -4.90
N MET A 104 16.96 -11.99 -4.50
CA MET A 104 17.28 -12.22 -3.09
C MET A 104 17.93 -11.00 -2.43
N SER A 105 18.68 -10.19 -3.18
CA SER A 105 19.23 -8.92 -2.68
C SER A 105 18.13 -7.88 -2.42
N GLU A 106 17.10 -7.84 -3.26
CA GLU A 106 15.93 -6.99 -3.07
C GLU A 106 15.15 -7.43 -1.85
N ALA A 107 14.89 -8.73 -1.68
CA ALA A 107 14.23 -9.27 -0.49
C ALA A 107 14.98 -8.89 0.80
N ARG A 108 16.32 -8.96 0.79
CA ARG A 108 17.14 -8.56 1.95
C ARG A 108 16.95 -7.08 2.29
N THR A 109 16.90 -6.22 1.28
CA THR A 109 16.67 -4.78 1.46
C THR A 109 15.29 -4.51 2.07
N ILE A 110 14.27 -5.23 1.59
CA ILE A 110 12.89 -5.13 2.09
C ILE A 110 12.80 -5.56 3.56
N ILE A 111 13.45 -6.68 3.92
CA ILE A 111 13.45 -7.21 5.29
C ILE A 111 14.23 -6.28 6.23
N GLN A 112 15.36 -5.73 5.77
CA GLN A 112 16.09 -4.73 6.54
C GLN A 112 15.23 -3.48 6.78
N PHE A 113 14.57 -2.97 5.74
CA PHE A 113 13.63 -1.86 5.88
C PHE A 113 12.54 -2.15 6.92
N ALA A 114 11.97 -3.36 6.88
CA ALA A 114 10.96 -3.79 7.84
C ALA A 114 11.48 -3.77 9.28
N SER A 115 12.68 -4.30 9.50
CA SER A 115 13.31 -4.36 10.84
C SER A 115 13.58 -2.97 11.43
N GLU A 116 13.91 -1.98 10.59
CA GLU A 116 14.27 -0.63 11.03
C GLU A 116 13.05 0.28 11.20
N ASN A 117 11.99 0.06 10.40
CA ASN A 117 10.88 1.01 10.27
C ASN A 117 9.54 0.48 10.80
N LEU A 118 9.39 -0.84 10.94
CA LEU A 118 8.15 -1.47 11.37
C LEU A 118 8.33 -2.09 12.76
N ASN A 119 7.32 -1.99 13.63
CA ASN A 119 7.34 -2.73 14.89
C ASN A 119 6.81 -4.15 14.67
N PHE A 120 7.49 -4.91 13.83
CA PHE A 120 7.28 -6.35 13.80
C PHE A 120 7.79 -6.98 15.10
N THR A 121 7.22 -8.14 15.43
CA THR A 121 7.67 -8.88 16.61
C THR A 121 9.00 -9.56 16.32
N CYS A 122 9.79 -9.87 17.36
CA CYS A 122 11.06 -10.61 17.18
C CYS A 122 10.84 -11.92 16.42
N ALA A 123 9.77 -12.67 16.73
CA ALA A 123 9.42 -13.90 16.03
C ALA A 123 9.19 -13.71 14.53
N GLN A 124 8.69 -12.55 14.13
CA GLN A 124 8.38 -12.24 12.74
C GLN A 124 9.63 -11.80 11.96
N ILE A 125 10.53 -11.05 12.60
CA ILE A 125 11.86 -10.76 12.03
C ILE A 125 12.68 -12.04 11.90
N GLU A 126 12.68 -12.91 12.92
CA GLU A 126 13.34 -14.21 12.87
C GLU A 126 12.80 -15.07 11.73
N LEU A 127 11.47 -15.08 11.51
CA LEU A 127 10.85 -15.79 10.40
C LEU A 127 11.37 -15.29 9.04
N LEU A 128 11.45 -13.96 8.85
CA LEU A 128 11.95 -13.34 7.63
C LEU A 128 13.45 -13.62 7.40
N GLU A 129 14.26 -13.52 8.45
CA GLU A 129 15.69 -13.80 8.37
C GLU A 129 15.99 -15.29 8.10
N ASN A 130 15.25 -16.20 8.73
CA ASN A 130 15.38 -17.64 8.47
C ASN A 130 15.02 -17.98 7.01
N ALA A 131 14.00 -17.31 6.45
CA ALA A 131 13.65 -17.48 5.04
C ALA A 131 14.75 -16.99 4.09
N LEU A 132 15.43 -15.88 4.43
CA LEU A 132 16.61 -15.42 3.67
C LEU A 132 17.78 -16.40 3.76
N GLN A 133 18.01 -17.01 4.92
CA GLN A 133 19.09 -17.99 5.12
C GLN A 133 18.87 -19.27 4.31
N ALA A 134 17.61 -19.68 4.10
CA ALA A 134 17.25 -20.82 3.26
C ALA A 134 17.61 -20.59 1.77
N ASN A 135 17.84 -19.35 1.35
CA ASN A 135 18.16 -18.94 -0.02
C ASN A 135 17.18 -19.49 -1.08
N ASP A 136 15.92 -19.62 -0.68
CA ASP A 136 14.83 -20.12 -1.51
C ASP A 136 13.78 -19.02 -1.73
N PRO A 137 13.60 -18.52 -2.97
CA PRO A 137 12.61 -17.49 -3.28
C PRO A 137 11.18 -17.86 -2.88
N ALA A 138 10.81 -19.15 -2.94
CA ALA A 138 9.48 -19.59 -2.53
C ALA A 138 9.28 -19.44 -1.01
N SER A 139 10.28 -19.84 -0.22
CA SER A 139 10.28 -19.65 1.23
C SER A 139 10.25 -18.17 1.62
N VAL A 140 11.04 -17.32 0.95
CA VAL A 140 11.03 -15.87 1.17
C VAL A 140 9.66 -15.27 0.84
N ARG A 141 9.05 -15.68 -0.27
CA ARG A 141 7.69 -15.26 -0.62
C ARG A 141 6.69 -15.59 0.48
N ALA A 142 6.66 -16.83 0.94
CA ALA A 142 5.72 -17.28 1.97
C ALA A 142 5.90 -16.47 3.28
N ALA A 143 7.15 -16.19 3.64
CA ALA A 143 7.49 -15.37 4.79
C ALA A 143 7.01 -13.91 4.64
N LEU A 144 7.25 -13.31 3.48
CA LEU A 144 6.79 -11.96 3.16
C LEU A 144 5.26 -11.87 3.12
N GLU A 145 4.58 -12.83 2.50
CA GLU A 145 3.10 -12.90 2.48
C GLU A 145 2.51 -13.02 3.89
N THR A 146 3.15 -13.79 4.78
CA THR A 146 2.77 -13.85 6.19
C THR A 146 2.90 -12.48 6.85
N SER A 147 4.03 -11.80 6.64
CA SER A 147 4.28 -10.48 7.21
C SER A 147 3.35 -9.38 6.68
N LEU A 148 2.84 -9.53 5.45
CA LEU A 148 1.84 -8.63 4.90
C LEU A 148 0.57 -8.66 5.74
N THR A 149 0.13 -9.83 6.20
CA THR A 149 -1.06 -9.94 7.06
C THR A 149 -0.94 -9.02 8.28
N ASP A 150 0.20 -9.01 8.95
CA ASP A 150 0.45 -8.14 10.10
C ASP A 150 0.59 -6.66 9.70
N ALA A 151 1.25 -6.36 8.57
CA ALA A 151 1.33 -5.01 8.03
C ALA A 151 -0.06 -4.42 7.76
N LYS A 152 -0.99 -5.23 7.24
CA LYS A 152 -2.39 -4.83 7.05
C LYS A 152 -3.10 -4.54 8.37
N GLU A 153 -2.90 -5.37 9.40
CA GLU A 153 -3.46 -5.10 10.73
C GLU A 153 -2.95 -3.76 11.29
N LEU A 154 -1.68 -3.42 11.06
CA LEU A 154 -1.10 -2.13 11.46
C LEU A 154 -1.71 -0.92 10.70
N LEU A 155 -2.20 -1.12 9.48
CA LEU A 155 -2.84 -0.07 8.68
C LEU A 155 -4.33 0.12 9.01
N LYS A 156 -5.02 -0.89 9.53
CA LYS A 156 -6.47 -0.85 9.78
C LYS A 156 -6.95 0.38 10.56
N PRO A 157 -6.33 0.79 11.69
CA PRO A 157 -6.81 1.96 12.44
C PRO A 157 -6.76 3.25 11.61
N GLN A 158 -5.70 3.41 10.79
CA GLN A 158 -5.56 4.59 9.95
C GLN A 158 -6.49 4.55 8.74
N TYR A 159 -6.72 3.36 8.20
CA TYR A 159 -7.71 3.14 7.17
C TYR A 159 -9.12 3.47 7.67
N GLU A 160 -9.50 3.09 8.88
CA GLU A 160 -10.80 3.47 9.47
C GLU A 160 -10.94 4.99 9.64
N ALA A 161 -9.88 5.67 10.09
CA ALA A 161 -9.86 7.12 10.18
C ALA A 161 -9.97 7.80 8.80
N PHE A 162 -9.32 7.23 7.78
CA PHE A 162 -9.43 7.66 6.39
C PHE A 162 -10.85 7.51 5.86
N ARG A 163 -11.50 6.34 6.07
CA ARG A 163 -12.91 6.11 5.69
C ARG A 163 -13.85 7.13 6.31
N LYS A 164 -13.66 7.42 7.61
CA LYS A 164 -14.46 8.43 8.31
C LYS A 164 -14.28 9.82 7.70
N THR A 165 -13.04 10.22 7.44
CA THR A 165 -12.70 11.50 6.80
C THR A 165 -13.33 11.63 5.41
N LEU A 166 -13.29 10.56 4.60
CA LEU A 166 -13.93 10.54 3.29
C LEU A 166 -15.45 10.73 3.41
N ARG A 167 -16.12 10.06 4.35
CA ARG A 167 -17.57 10.22 4.54
C ARG A 167 -17.95 11.63 4.99
N GLU A 168 -17.19 12.20 5.92
CA GLU A 168 -17.44 13.55 6.44
C GLU A 168 -17.26 14.60 5.33
N ASN A 169 -16.18 14.53 4.56
CA ASN A 169 -15.92 15.49 3.48
C ASN A 169 -16.93 15.39 2.32
N ASN A 170 -17.48 14.21 2.07
CA ASN A 170 -18.49 14.00 1.01
C ASN A 170 -19.93 14.19 1.51
N SER A 171 -20.16 14.34 2.82
CA SER A 171 -21.50 14.64 3.35
C SER A 171 -22.02 16.02 2.93
N HIS A 172 -21.13 16.94 2.57
CA HIS A 172 -21.47 18.25 2.01
C HIS A 172 -21.99 18.19 0.56
N LEU A 173 -21.72 17.11 -0.17
CA LEU A 173 -22.29 16.85 -1.51
C LEU A 173 -23.73 16.31 -1.44
N LEU A 174 -24.29 16.08 -0.23
CA LEU A 174 -25.65 15.56 -0.03
C LEU A 174 -26.68 16.65 0.29
N TYR A 175 -26.26 17.93 0.39
CA TYR A 175 -27.13 19.05 0.79
C TYR A 175 -27.20 20.19 -0.23
N ASN A 176 -26.73 19.99 -1.47
CA ASN A 176 -26.95 20.90 -2.59
C ASN A 176 -27.65 20.17 -3.74
#